data_AF-A0A368ZBJ3-F1
#
_entry.id   AF-A0A368ZBJ3-F1
#
_cell.length_a   1.000
_cell.length_b   1.000
_cell.length_c   1.000
_cell.angle_alpha   90.00
_cell.angle_beta   90.00
_cell.angle_gamma   90.00
#
_symmetry.space_group_name_H-M   'P 1'
#
loop_
_entity.id
_entity.type
_entity.pdbx_description
1 polymer ?
#
loop_
_entity_poly.entity_id
_entity_poly.type
_entity_poly.pdbx_seq_one_letter_code
_entity_poly.pdbx_strand_id
1 'polypeptide(L)'
;MKIALSKDLRKRSKRRKLSHFTKRGLLNSNYKRVVKYSFKKARRKSLFMIRQRAKSIQISKESLMASLVLKVAVFVSVAILILF
;
A
#
# COMPACT_ATOMS: atom_id res chain seq x y z
N MET A 1 -9.15 12.18 48.63
CA MET A 1 -9.77 12.17 47.28
C MET A 1 -8.81 11.88 46.10
N LYS A 2 -7.51 12.18 46.16
CA LYS A 2 -6.56 12.01 45.03
C LYS A 2 -6.33 10.55 44.58
N ILE A 3 -6.49 9.59 45.51
CA ILE A 3 -6.17 8.16 45.30
C ILE A 3 -7.28 7.42 44.54
N ALA A 4 -8.54 7.84 44.67
CA ALA A 4 -9.66 7.27 43.94
C ALA A 4 -9.59 7.64 42.44
N LEU A 5 -9.25 8.90 42.15
CA LEU A 5 -9.10 9.42 40.79
C LEU A 5 -8.00 8.69 40.00
N SER A 6 -6.85 8.40 40.62
CA SER A 6 -5.74 7.70 39.96
C SER A 6 -6.07 6.24 39.65
N LYS A 7 -6.85 5.58 40.53
CA LYS A 7 -7.36 4.21 40.33
C LYS A 7 -8.38 4.15 39.19
N ASP A 8 -9.27 5.13 39.09
CA ASP A 8 -10.24 5.22 37.99
C ASP A 8 -9.58 5.48 36.63
N LEU A 9 -8.55 6.35 36.58
CA LEU A 9 -7.78 6.59 35.36
C LEU A 9 -7.02 5.34 34.90
N ARG A 10 -6.47 4.53 35.82
CA ARG A 10 -5.86 3.21 35.51
C ARG A 10 -6.89 2.18 35.06
N LYS A 11 -8.10 2.17 35.64
CA LYS A 11 -9.19 1.27 35.25
C LYS A 11 -9.73 1.61 33.86
N ARG A 12 -9.88 2.90 33.56
CA ARG A 12 -10.32 3.41 32.25
C ARG A 12 -9.28 3.17 31.15
N SER A 13 -7.99 3.29 31.47
CA SER A 13 -6.91 2.98 30.52
C SER A 13 -6.76 1.46 30.26
N LYS A 14 -6.92 0.61 31.28
CA LYS A 14 -7.01 -0.85 31.11
C LYS A 14 -8.21 -1.27 30.25
N ARG A 15 -9.39 -0.67 30.48
CA ARG A 15 -10.59 -0.92 29.65
C ARG A 15 -10.41 -0.50 28.19
N ARG A 16 -9.73 0.63 27.92
CA ARG A 16 -9.41 1.06 26.54
C ARG A 16 -8.44 0.10 25.84
N LYS A 17 -7.46 -0.45 26.56
CA LYS A 17 -6.53 -1.44 25.95
C LYS A 17 -7.24 -2.74 25.54
N LEU A 18 -8.28 -3.14 26.26
CA LEU A 18 -9.04 -4.36 25.97
C LEU A 18 -10.03 -4.21 24.80
N SER A 19 -10.58 -3.01 24.58
CA SER A 19 -11.61 -2.78 23.53
C SER A 19 -11.06 -2.68 22.11
N HIS A 20 -9.74 -2.55 21.92
CA HIS A 20 -9.14 -2.46 20.59
C HIS A 20 -8.87 -3.83 19.95
N PHE A 21 -8.91 -4.93 20.72
CA PHE A 21 -8.93 -6.30 20.19
C PHE A 21 -10.35 -6.66 19.74
N THR A 22 -10.85 -5.93 18.74
CA THR A 22 -12.11 -6.30 18.08
C THR A 22 -11.85 -7.48 17.15
N LYS A 23 -12.75 -8.46 17.12
CA LYS A 23 -12.73 -9.64 16.21
C LYS A 23 -12.78 -9.28 14.71
N ARG A 24 -12.75 -7.99 14.38
CA ARG A 24 -12.60 -7.46 13.03
C ARG A 24 -11.09 -7.48 12.79
N GLY A 25 -10.61 -8.48 12.04
CA GLY A 25 -9.19 -8.85 11.92
C GLY A 25 -8.20 -7.68 11.86
N LEU A 26 -6.94 -7.97 12.21
CA LEU A 26 -5.80 -7.04 12.40
C LEU A 26 -5.76 -5.83 11.43
N LEU A 27 -6.28 -6.01 10.21
CA LEU A 27 -6.51 -5.00 9.19
C LEU A 27 -7.96 -4.50 9.15
N ASN A 28 -8.40 -3.81 10.21
CA ASN A 28 -9.67 -3.07 10.20
C ASN A 28 -9.61 -1.93 9.15
N SER A 29 -10.74 -1.60 8.51
CA SER A 29 -10.88 -0.47 7.58
C SER A 29 -10.33 0.85 8.14
N ASN A 30 -10.40 1.05 9.46
CA ASN A 30 -9.83 2.21 10.14
C ASN A 30 -8.28 2.17 10.16
N TYR A 31 -7.68 1.01 10.48
CA TYR A 31 -6.23 0.82 10.36
C TYR A 31 -5.75 1.06 8.93
N LYS A 32 -6.48 0.54 7.93
CA LYS A 32 -6.17 0.75 6.51
C LYS A 32 -6.18 2.23 6.12
N ARG A 33 -7.12 3.03 6.66
CA ARG A 33 -7.18 4.48 6.44
C ARG A 33 -6.00 5.20 7.10
N VAL A 34 -5.69 4.88 8.35
CA VAL A 34 -4.57 5.50 9.09
C VAL A 34 -3.24 5.19 8.39
N VAL A 35 -3.00 3.93 8.03
CA VAL A 35 -1.79 3.55 7.29
C VAL A 35 -1.72 4.30 5.96
N LYS A 36 -2.79 4.33 5.16
CA LYS A 36 -2.82 5.05 3.87
C LYS A 36 -2.56 6.54 4.02
N TYR A 37 -3.12 7.18 5.06
CA TYR A 37 -2.88 8.59 5.35
C TYR A 37 -1.42 8.84 5.76
N SER A 38 -0.88 8.03 6.68
CA SER A 38 0.52 8.10 7.11
C SER A 38 1.49 7.85 5.96
N PHE A 39 1.13 6.95 5.04
CA PHE A 39 1.89 6.67 3.83
C PHE A 39 1.92 7.85 2.86
N LYS A 40 0.76 8.52 2.66
CA LYS A 40 0.67 9.74 1.84
C LYS A 40 1.39 10.92 2.48
N LYS A 41 1.38 11.00 3.82
CA LYS A 41 2.01 12.07 4.60
C LYS A 41 3.50 11.81 4.84
N ALA A 42 3.96 10.57 4.75
CA ALA A 42 5.37 10.22 4.88
C ALA A 42 6.18 10.96 3.82
N ARG A 43 7.13 11.77 4.29
CA ARG A 43 7.95 12.65 3.46
C ARG A 43 8.66 11.84 2.38
N ARG A 44 8.70 12.37 1.14
CA ARG A 44 9.34 11.75 -0.05
C ARG A 44 10.82 11.35 0.14
N LYS A 45 11.46 11.74 1.25
CA LYS A 45 12.85 11.41 1.61
C LYS A 45 13.02 10.07 2.35
N SER A 46 11.95 9.33 2.64
CA SER A 46 12.06 8.00 3.26
C SER A 46 12.59 6.96 2.26
N LEU A 47 13.60 6.19 2.68
CA LEU A 47 14.18 5.08 1.90
C LEU A 47 13.12 4.07 1.44
N PHE A 48 12.11 3.83 2.28
CA PHE A 48 11.02 2.92 1.96
C PHE A 48 10.16 3.45 0.80
N MET A 49 9.81 4.74 0.81
CA MET A 49 9.05 5.37 -0.28
C MET A 49 9.86 5.44 -1.58
N ILE A 50 11.17 5.67 -1.49
CA ILE A 50 12.08 5.66 -2.64
C ILE A 50 12.11 4.27 -3.28
N ARG A 51 12.30 3.21 -2.47
CA ARG A 51 12.27 1.81 -2.94
C ARG A 51 10.91 1.44 -3.55
N GLN A 52 9.82 1.85 -2.92
CA GLN A 52 8.49 1.57 -3.44
C GLN A 52 8.20 2.31 -4.75
N ARG A 53 8.65 3.56 -4.87
CA ARG A 53 8.49 4.33 -6.10
C ARG A 53 9.32 3.73 -7.23
N ALA A 54 10.55 3.30 -6.94
CA ALA A 54 11.39 2.59 -7.91
C ALA A 54 10.71 1.30 -8.40
N LYS A 55 10.19 0.46 -7.49
CA LYS A 55 9.43 -0.74 -7.86
C LYS A 55 8.17 -0.42 -8.68
N SER A 56 7.42 0.62 -8.31
CA SER A 56 6.24 1.04 -9.06
C SER A 56 6.58 1.52 -10.47
N ILE A 57 7.70 2.23 -10.64
CA ILE A 57 8.16 2.67 -11.96
C ILE A 57 8.57 1.47 -12.80
N GLN A 58 9.24 0.49 -12.21
CA GLN A 58 9.65 -0.74 -12.91
C GLN A 58 8.42 -1.52 -13.42
N ILE A 59 7.39 -1.66 -12.58
CA ILE A 59 6.11 -2.27 -12.96
C ILE A 59 5.40 -1.46 -14.05
N SER A 60 5.49 -0.13 -14.04
CA SER A 60 4.89 0.70 -15.11
C SER A 60 5.68 0.69 -16.42
N LYS A 61 7.00 0.45 -16.36
CA LYS A 61 7.88 0.33 -17.53
C LYS A 61 7.70 -1.02 -18.23
N GLU A 62 7.35 -2.06 -17.48
CA GLU A 62 6.70 -3.27 -18.02
C GLU A 62 5.24 -2.95 -18.40
N SER A 63 5.05 -1.93 -19.24
CA SER A 63 3.75 -1.72 -19.85
C SER A 63 3.51 -2.89 -20.80
N LEU A 64 2.71 -3.86 -20.33
CA LEU A 64 2.26 -5.02 -21.10
C LEU A 64 1.83 -4.62 -22.53
N MET A 65 1.25 -3.42 -22.66
CA MET A 65 0.87 -2.79 -23.92
C MET A 65 2.05 -2.56 -24.88
N ALA A 66 3.18 -2.03 -24.42
CA ALA A 66 4.34 -1.81 -25.30
C ALA A 66 4.92 -3.14 -25.81
N SER A 67 4.95 -4.17 -24.94
CA SER A 67 5.40 -5.51 -25.34
C SER A 67 4.45 -6.19 -26.34
N LEU A 68 3.13 -5.96 -26.21
CA LEU A 68 2.12 -6.47 -27.14
C LEU A 68 2.22 -5.79 -28.50
N VAL A 69 2.32 -4.46 -28.52
CA VAL A 69 2.46 -3.69 -29.77
C VAL A 69 3.72 -4.11 -30.53
N LEU A 70 4.85 -4.27 -29.84
CA LEU A 70 6.09 -4.73 -30.47
C LEU A 70 5.96 -6.14 -31.05
N LYS A 71 5.33 -7.07 -30.32
CA LYS A 71 5.09 -8.43 -30.83
C LYS A 71 4.21 -8.43 -32.07
N VAL A 72 3.10 -7.69 -32.05
CA VAL A 72 2.18 -7.60 -33.20
C VAL A 72 2.88 -6.97 -34.41
N ALA A 73 3.66 -5.90 -34.20
CA ALA A 73 4.42 -5.25 -35.26
C ALA A 73 5.41 -6.22 -35.94
N VAL A 74 6.13 -7.04 -35.16
CA VAL A 74 7.06 -8.05 -35.68
C VAL A 74 6.32 -9.14 -36.47
N PHE A 75 5.18 -9.61 -35.99
CA PHE A 75 4.39 -10.60 -36.72
C PHE A 75 3.89 -10.06 -38.06
N VAL A 76 3.40 -8.83 -38.09
CA VAL A 76 2.92 -8.19 -39.33
C VAL A 76 4.06 -7.98 -40.32
N SER A 77 5.25 -7.54 -39.87
CA SER A 77 6.39 -7.35 -40.76
C SER A 77 6.88 -8.66 -41.39
N VAL A 78 6.90 -9.75 -40.60
CA VAL A 78 7.26 -11.09 -41.11
C VAL A 78 6.21 -11.60 -42.08
N ALA A 79 4.92 -11.41 -41.79
CA ALA A 79 3.84 -11.82 -42.70
C ALA A 79 3.92 -11.09 -44.05
N ILE A 80 4.21 -9.79 -44.04
CA ILE A 80 4.39 -9.01 -45.29
C ILE A 80 5.61 -9.50 -46.08
N LEU A 81 6.73 -9.79 -45.41
CA LEU A 81 7.94 -10.33 -46.05
C LEU A 81 7.75 -11.72 -46.67
N ILE A 82 6.85 -12.54 -46.13
CA ILE A 82 6.53 -13.87 -46.68
C ILE A 82 5.54 -13.76 -47.85
N LEU A 83 4.66 -12.75 -47.80
CA LEU A 83 3.60 -12.57 -48.79
C LEU A 83 4.06 -11.84 -50.06
N PHE A 84 5.22 -11.18 -50.01
CA PHE A 84 5.87 -10.47 -51.12
C PHE A 84 7.10 -11.24 -51.60
#